data_AF-A0A7V2KMY4-F1
#
_entry.id   AF-A0A7V2KMY4-F1
#
_cell.length_a   1.000
_cell.length_b   1.000
_cell.length_c   1.000
_cell.angle_alpha   90.00
_cell.angle_beta   90.00
_cell.angle_gamma   90.00
#
_symmetry.space_group_name_H-M   'P 1'
#
loop_
_entity.id
_entity.type
_entity.pdbx_description
1 polymer ?
#
loop_
_entity_poly.entity_id
_entity_poly.type
_entity_poly.pdbx_seq_one_letter_code
_entity_poly.pdbx_strand_id
1 'polypeptide(L)'
;MADTGKEIVPWRPFEIMERVEDEAVIQELRGEVIETLVYEFTDRDGRRVVGLSKAGVDRVASEMAMKGEVLRELDFELIPDADSVTAVVKAGRFAVSQDGREILLETVFGTKRQPRKREIYVRGKDGKPIIKDGHPLKRLEEDPFVVEVAMVKAARNAKRRLMPESLITKVIDMARREGKVRKLGPPEEPAVTRPAHPAAPPRQETRAPASEPDISQEDFVLHAKARGYGSWREILEALGMKSTREVREMGYRKALEQLPDRTRAEPEGAVEVVDERILETSEAQAEPAEVEADLDF
;
A
#
# COMPACT_ATOMS: atom_id res chain seq x y z
N MET A 1 -2.34 40.66 2.17
CA MET A 1 -1.19 39.73 2.18
C MET A 1 -1.55 38.60 1.25
N ALA A 2 -0.74 38.38 0.22
CA ALA A 2 -1.05 37.46 -0.87
C ALA A 2 -1.02 36.02 -0.37
N ASP A 3 -2.14 35.32 -0.60
CA ASP A 3 -2.25 33.88 -0.48
C ASP A 3 -1.37 33.27 -1.59
N THR A 4 -0.15 32.88 -1.23
CA THR A 4 0.71 32.06 -2.11
C THR A 4 0.02 30.71 -2.24
N GLY A 5 -0.86 30.61 -3.25
CA GLY A 5 -1.50 29.37 -3.65
C GLY A 5 -0.44 28.28 -3.76
N LYS A 6 -0.45 27.35 -2.79
CA LYS A 6 0.34 26.13 -2.86
C LYS A 6 -0.06 25.44 -4.16
N GLU A 7 0.85 25.42 -5.13
CA GLU A 7 0.66 24.70 -6.37
C GLU A 7 0.63 23.20 -6.01
N ILE A 8 -0.59 22.65 -5.91
CA ILE A 8 -0.81 21.24 -5.67
C ILE A 8 -0.29 20.52 -6.92
N VAL A 9 0.90 19.95 -6.84
CA VAL A 9 1.43 19.10 -7.91
C VAL A 9 0.40 17.99 -8.14
N PRO A 10 -0.16 17.87 -9.36
CA PRO A 10 -1.17 16.86 -9.62
C PRO A 10 -0.55 15.49 -9.37
N TRP A 11 -1.16 14.70 -8.48
CA TRP A 11 -0.73 13.34 -8.21
C TRP A 11 -0.93 12.47 -9.46
N ARG A 12 0.18 11.91 -9.96
CA ARG A 12 0.25 11.09 -11.19
C ARG A 12 0.93 9.75 -10.88
N PRO A 13 0.26 8.87 -10.11
CA PRO A 13 0.87 7.61 -9.64
C PRO A 13 1.30 6.69 -10.78
N PHE A 14 0.52 6.67 -11.87
CA PHE A 14 0.80 5.84 -13.03
C PHE A 14 2.10 6.25 -13.75
N GLU A 15 2.42 7.54 -13.84
CA GLU A 15 3.69 8.01 -14.41
C GLU A 15 4.88 7.59 -13.54
N ILE A 16 4.72 7.65 -12.21
CA ILE A 16 5.74 7.20 -11.27
C ILE A 16 5.98 5.69 -11.40
N MET A 17 4.90 4.91 -11.49
CA MET A 17 4.97 3.47 -11.69
C MET A 17 5.67 3.12 -13.02
N GLU A 18 5.29 3.78 -14.11
CA GLU A 18 5.89 3.57 -15.42
C GLU A 18 7.39 3.79 -15.41
N ARG A 19 7.86 4.87 -14.77
CA ARG A 19 9.28 5.16 -14.60
C ARG A 19 10.00 4.15 -13.71
N VAL A 20 9.40 3.81 -12.55
CA VAL A 20 9.97 2.82 -11.63
C VAL A 20 10.13 1.47 -12.33
N GLU A 21 9.19 1.14 -13.20
CA GLU A 21 9.28 -0.08 -14.00
C GLU A 21 10.32 0.02 -15.12
N ASP A 22 10.41 1.15 -15.82
CA ASP A 22 11.48 1.36 -16.82
C ASP A 22 12.84 1.19 -16.18
N GLU A 23 13.05 1.81 -15.00
CA GLU A 23 14.28 1.64 -14.22
C GLU A 23 14.53 0.18 -13.86
N ALA A 24 13.51 -0.54 -13.39
CA ALA A 24 13.65 -1.96 -13.05
C ALA A 24 14.05 -2.81 -14.26
N VAL A 25 13.42 -2.61 -15.43
CA VAL A 25 13.79 -3.32 -16.66
C VAL A 25 15.24 -3.01 -17.05
N ILE A 26 15.65 -1.73 -16.98
CA ILE A 26 17.02 -1.33 -17.29
C ILE A 26 18.03 -1.94 -16.29
N GLN A 27 17.68 -2.01 -15.01
CA GLN A 27 18.49 -2.67 -13.99
C GLN A 27 18.69 -4.15 -14.31
N GLU A 28 17.63 -4.85 -14.70
CA GLU A 28 17.74 -6.25 -15.11
C GLU A 28 18.57 -6.44 -16.38
N LEU A 29 18.42 -5.56 -17.38
CA LEU A 29 19.26 -5.57 -18.59
C LEU A 29 20.75 -5.37 -18.26
N ARG A 30 21.06 -4.76 -17.12
CA ARG A 30 22.43 -4.60 -16.59
C ARG A 30 22.87 -5.76 -15.69
N GLY A 31 22.01 -6.76 -15.49
CA GLY A 31 22.26 -7.92 -14.63
C GLY A 31 21.99 -7.69 -13.15
N GLU A 32 21.31 -6.61 -12.78
CA GLU A 32 20.92 -6.34 -11.39
C GLU A 32 19.66 -7.13 -11.01
N VAL A 33 19.57 -7.52 -9.73
CA VAL A 33 18.42 -8.30 -9.21
C VAL A 33 17.30 -7.35 -8.78
N ILE A 34 16.10 -7.53 -9.33
CA ILE A 34 14.90 -6.78 -8.91
C ILE A 34 14.19 -7.56 -7.79
N GLU A 35 14.25 -7.06 -6.56
CA GLU A 35 13.61 -7.72 -5.41
C GLU A 35 12.14 -7.32 -5.18
N THR A 36 11.73 -6.16 -5.73
CA THR A 36 10.37 -5.65 -5.54
C THR A 36 9.39 -6.50 -6.35
N LEU A 37 8.45 -7.16 -5.69
CA LEU A 37 7.44 -8.01 -6.33
C LEU A 37 6.11 -7.27 -6.59
N VAL A 38 5.78 -6.30 -5.74
CA VAL A 38 4.48 -5.61 -5.75
C VAL A 38 4.67 -4.11 -5.59
N TYR A 39 3.89 -3.34 -6.34
CA TYR A 39 3.71 -1.92 -6.12
C TYR A 39 2.35 -1.66 -5.46
N GLU A 40 2.32 -0.68 -4.56
CA GLU A 40 1.10 -0.23 -3.90
C GLU A 40 1.04 1.30 -3.93
N PHE A 41 -0.06 1.87 -4.40
CA PHE A 41 -0.28 3.31 -4.39
C PHE A 41 -1.75 3.64 -4.22
N THR A 42 -2.04 4.88 -3.85
CA THR A 42 -3.41 5.39 -3.77
C THR A 42 -3.73 6.14 -5.06
N ASP A 43 -4.87 5.86 -5.70
CA ASP A 43 -5.32 6.64 -6.85
C ASP A 43 -5.85 8.02 -6.43
N ARG A 44 -6.33 8.81 -7.40
CA ARG A 44 -6.87 10.15 -7.14
C ARG A 44 -8.16 10.13 -6.30
N ASP A 45 -8.86 9.00 -6.29
CA ASP A 45 -10.12 8.79 -5.59
C ASP A 45 -9.89 8.20 -4.18
N GLY A 46 -8.64 8.10 -3.74
CA GLY A 46 -8.31 7.52 -2.43
C GLY A 46 -8.30 5.99 -2.41
N ARG A 47 -8.50 5.32 -3.54
CA ARG A 47 -8.54 3.86 -3.61
C ARG A 47 -7.12 3.30 -3.67
N ARG A 48 -6.88 2.24 -2.92
CA ARG A 48 -5.62 1.51 -2.96
C ARG A 48 -5.55 0.65 -4.21
N VAL A 49 -4.56 0.93 -5.05
CA VAL A 49 -4.20 0.14 -6.23
C VAL A 49 -2.99 -0.71 -5.89
N VAL A 50 -3.07 -2.01 -6.21
CA VAL A 50 -2.00 -2.98 -6.01
C VAL A 50 -1.69 -3.62 -7.36
N GLY A 51 -0.43 -3.61 -7.76
CA GLY A 51 0.02 -4.17 -9.03
C GLY A 51 1.26 -5.05 -8.86
N LEU A 52 1.36 -6.11 -9.66
CA LEU A 52 2.59 -6.89 -9.76
C LEU A 52 3.65 -6.11 -10.52
N SER A 53 4.88 -6.15 -10.04
CA SER A 53 6.05 -5.75 -10.83
C SER A 53 6.39 -6.83 -11.86
N LYS A 54 7.37 -6.54 -12.73
CA LYS A 54 7.96 -7.55 -13.61
C LYS A 54 8.44 -8.78 -12.82
N ALA A 55 9.20 -8.58 -11.75
CA ALA A 55 9.66 -9.66 -10.88
C ALA A 55 8.49 -10.40 -10.19
N GLY A 56 7.41 -9.69 -9.86
CA GLY A 56 6.18 -10.29 -9.35
C GLY A 56 5.50 -11.22 -10.36
N VAL A 57 5.42 -10.79 -11.63
CA VAL A 57 4.90 -11.61 -12.73
C VAL A 57 5.78 -12.84 -12.93
N ASP A 58 7.10 -12.71 -12.95
CA ASP A 58 8.01 -13.86 -13.09
C ASP A 58 7.89 -14.83 -11.92
N ARG A 59 7.66 -14.32 -10.70
CA ARG A 59 7.42 -15.17 -9.54
C ARG A 59 6.14 -15.98 -9.71
N VAL A 60 5.05 -15.36 -10.15
CA VAL A 60 3.80 -16.08 -10.43
C VAL A 60 4.01 -17.12 -11.53
N ALA A 61 4.72 -16.76 -12.61
CA ALA A 61 5.04 -17.70 -13.69
C ALA A 61 5.87 -18.91 -13.18
N SER A 62 6.78 -18.67 -12.25
CA SER A 62 7.57 -19.74 -11.61
C SER A 62 6.70 -20.67 -10.76
N GLU A 63 5.74 -20.12 -10.00
CA GLU A 63 4.77 -20.91 -9.23
C GLU A 63 3.82 -21.72 -10.13
N MET A 64 3.47 -21.20 -11.31
CA MET A 64 2.73 -21.96 -12.33
C MET A 64 3.57 -23.13 -12.86
N ALA A 65 4.85 -22.88 -13.15
CA ALA A 65 5.75 -23.91 -13.66
C ALA A 65 5.90 -25.09 -12.68
N MET A 66 5.97 -24.79 -11.38
CA MET A 66 5.96 -25.82 -10.32
C MET A 66 4.68 -26.66 -10.28
N LYS A 67 3.58 -26.18 -10.87
CA LYS A 67 2.29 -26.87 -10.98
C LYS A 67 2.06 -27.50 -12.35
N GLY A 68 3.08 -27.52 -13.21
CA GLY A 68 3.00 -28.09 -14.55
C GLY A 68 2.36 -27.15 -15.58
N GLU A 69 2.32 -25.84 -15.33
CA GLU A 69 1.90 -24.85 -16.33
C GLU A 69 3.02 -23.85 -16.64
N VAL A 70 3.36 -23.68 -17.91
CA VAL A 70 4.40 -22.72 -18.33
C VAL A 70 3.84 -21.65 -19.24
N LEU A 71 4.37 -20.43 -19.09
CA LEU A 71 4.05 -19.31 -19.97
C LEU A 71 5.17 -19.12 -20.98
N ARG A 72 4.84 -19.10 -22.26
CA ARG A 72 5.80 -18.89 -23.36
C ARG A 72 5.44 -17.64 -24.15
N GLU A 73 6.46 -16.91 -24.59
CA GLU A 73 6.32 -15.89 -25.63
C GLU A 73 6.37 -16.63 -26.98
N LEU A 74 5.38 -16.40 -27.83
CA LEU A 74 5.18 -17.13 -29.08
C LEU A 74 5.56 -16.30 -30.29
N ASP A 75 5.25 -15.01 -30.23
CA ASP A 75 5.46 -14.08 -31.33
C ASP A 75 5.62 -12.67 -30.80
N PHE A 76 6.29 -11.83 -31.57
CA PHE A 76 6.42 -10.41 -31.27
C PHE A 76 6.43 -9.56 -32.53
N GLU A 77 5.83 -8.38 -32.41
CA GLU A 77 5.80 -7.36 -33.45
C GLU A 77 6.20 -6.02 -32.85
N LEU A 78 7.03 -5.28 -33.58
CA LEU A 78 7.43 -3.92 -33.26
C LEU A 78 6.89 -2.99 -34.33
N ILE A 79 6.03 -2.07 -33.92
CA ILE A 79 5.42 -1.06 -34.76
C ILE A 79 6.09 0.28 -34.41
N PRO A 80 7.06 0.75 -35.22
CA PRO A 80 7.72 2.02 -34.97
C PRO A 80 6.79 3.18 -35.33
N ASP A 81 6.67 4.15 -34.43
CA ASP A 81 6.06 5.45 -34.67
C ASP A 81 7.14 6.54 -34.70
N ALA A 82 6.74 7.77 -35.05
CA ALA A 82 7.64 8.92 -35.09
C ALA A 82 8.26 9.25 -33.72
N ASP A 83 7.46 9.15 -32.64
CA ASP A 83 7.84 9.54 -31.28
C ASP A 83 7.80 8.38 -30.27
N SER A 84 7.40 7.19 -30.71
CA SER A 84 7.26 5.99 -29.87
C SER A 84 7.60 4.71 -30.60
N VAL A 85 7.66 3.62 -29.86
CA VAL A 85 7.64 2.25 -30.38
C VAL A 85 6.49 1.52 -29.69
N THR A 86 5.65 0.85 -30.48
CA THR A 86 4.61 -0.03 -29.96
C THR A 86 5.05 -1.47 -30.11
N ALA A 87 5.21 -2.18 -28.99
CA ALA A 87 5.47 -3.61 -28.95
C ALA A 87 4.16 -4.37 -28.75
N VAL A 88 3.97 -5.41 -29.55
CA VAL A 88 2.89 -6.39 -29.43
C VAL A 88 3.52 -7.75 -29.21
N VAL A 89 3.18 -8.43 -28.12
CA VAL A 89 3.72 -9.75 -27.79
C VAL A 89 2.57 -10.74 -27.65
N LYS A 90 2.64 -11.83 -28.39
CA LYS A 90 1.75 -12.99 -28.21
C LYS A 90 2.36 -13.92 -27.19
N ALA A 91 1.60 -14.29 -26.17
CA ALA A 91 1.99 -15.30 -25.19
C ALA A 91 0.99 -16.45 -25.15
N GLY A 92 1.46 -17.64 -24.80
CA GLY A 92 0.65 -18.83 -24.60
C GLY A 92 0.85 -19.45 -23.22
N ARG A 93 -0.21 -20.01 -22.65
CA ARG A 93 -0.16 -20.88 -21.46
C ARG A 93 -0.19 -22.33 -21.91
N PHE A 94 0.74 -23.12 -21.40
CA PHE A 94 0.90 -24.53 -21.74
C PHE A 94 0.79 -25.39 -20.49
N ALA A 95 0.06 -26.50 -20.58
CA ALA A 95 0.18 -27.59 -19.63
C ALA A 95 1.39 -28.46 -20.03
N VAL A 96 2.22 -28.82 -19.07
CA VAL A 96 3.40 -29.68 -19.25
C VAL A 96 3.08 -31.04 -18.65
N SER A 97 3.11 -32.07 -19.48
CA SER A 97 2.95 -33.46 -19.03
C SER A 97 4.21 -33.97 -18.33
N GLN A 98 4.10 -35.10 -17.62
CA GLN A 98 5.24 -35.72 -16.93
C GLN A 98 6.36 -36.15 -17.88
N ASP A 99 6.05 -36.43 -19.14
CA ASP A 99 7.02 -36.74 -20.20
C ASP A 99 7.53 -35.49 -20.95
N GLY A 100 7.20 -34.29 -20.47
CA GLY A 100 7.72 -33.02 -20.98
C GLY A 100 7.02 -32.50 -22.24
N ARG A 101 5.90 -33.11 -22.66
CA ARG A 101 5.10 -32.57 -23.77
C ARG A 101 4.34 -31.34 -23.30
N GLU A 102 4.34 -30.32 -24.14
CA GLU A 102 3.60 -29.09 -23.89
C GLU A 102 2.29 -29.12 -24.69
N ILE A 103 1.17 -28.91 -24.01
CA ILE A 103 -0.17 -28.76 -24.60
C ILE A 103 -0.58 -27.30 -24.46
N LEU A 104 -0.74 -26.60 -25.58
CA LEU A 104 -1.22 -25.21 -25.58
C LEU A 104 -2.66 -25.15 -25.07
N LEU A 105 -2.89 -24.40 -24.00
CA LEU A 105 -4.21 -24.22 -23.39
C LEU A 105 -4.92 -22.96 -23.92
N GLU A 106 -4.21 -21.84 -23.92
CA GLU A 106 -4.75 -20.54 -24.33
C GLU A 106 -3.63 -19.60 -24.82
N THR A 107 -4.02 -18.57 -25.59
CA THR A 107 -3.10 -17.51 -26.03
C THR A 107 -3.72 -16.14 -25.83
N VAL A 108 -2.89 -15.14 -25.56
CA VAL A 108 -3.29 -13.74 -25.43
C VAL A 108 -2.24 -12.82 -26.02
N PHE A 109 -2.62 -11.57 -26.28
CA PHE A 109 -1.70 -10.51 -26.65
C PHE A 109 -1.51 -9.52 -25.49
N GLY A 110 -0.27 -9.09 -25.32
CA GLY A 110 0.10 -7.94 -24.52
C GLY A 110 0.65 -6.84 -25.42
N THR A 111 0.31 -5.60 -25.12
CA THR A 111 0.74 -4.44 -25.91
C THR A 111 1.38 -3.40 -25.00
N LYS A 112 2.39 -2.71 -25.51
CA LYS A 112 2.96 -1.53 -24.85
C LYS A 112 3.44 -0.52 -25.89
N ARG A 113 2.90 0.71 -25.80
CA ARG A 113 3.47 1.88 -26.46
C ARG A 113 4.48 2.54 -25.51
N GLN A 114 5.71 2.71 -25.97
CA GLN A 114 6.81 3.32 -25.22
C GLN A 114 7.32 4.56 -25.96
N PRO A 115 7.35 5.75 -25.33
CA PRO A 115 7.90 6.94 -25.97
C PRO A 115 9.42 6.81 -26.14
N ARG A 116 9.94 7.32 -27.26
CA ARG A 116 11.39 7.35 -27.56
C ARG A 116 12.17 8.26 -26.65
N LYS A 117 11.51 9.29 -26.11
CA LYS A 117 12.09 10.23 -25.16
C LYS A 117 11.55 9.95 -23.76
N ARG A 118 12.45 9.95 -22.78
CA ARG A 118 12.10 9.87 -21.37
C ARG A 118 12.49 11.13 -20.62
N GLU A 119 11.78 11.41 -19.53
CA GLU A 119 12.12 12.48 -18.61
C GLU A 119 13.25 12.03 -17.69
N ILE A 120 14.36 12.76 -17.72
CA ILE A 120 15.51 12.55 -16.82
C ILE A 120 15.66 13.78 -15.93
N TYR A 121 15.81 13.55 -14.63
CA TYR A 121 16.13 14.62 -13.70
C TYR A 121 17.53 15.18 -13.98
N VAL A 122 17.61 16.49 -14.17
CA VAL A 122 18.88 17.18 -14.26
C VAL A 122 19.49 17.16 -12.87
N ARG A 123 20.66 16.53 -12.72
CA ARG A 123 21.35 16.40 -11.44
C ARG A 123 22.48 17.44 -11.32
N GLY A 124 22.65 17.99 -10.14
CA GLY A 124 23.77 18.87 -9.78
C GLY A 124 25.08 18.09 -9.66
N LYS A 125 26.18 18.80 -9.38
CA LYS A 125 27.50 18.19 -9.13
C LYS A 125 27.51 17.21 -7.95
N ASP A 126 26.53 17.33 -7.06
CA ASP A 126 26.29 16.49 -5.89
C ASP A 126 25.41 15.26 -6.19
N GLY A 127 25.02 15.06 -7.46
CA GLY A 127 24.19 13.92 -7.88
C GLY A 127 22.71 14.03 -7.49
N LYS A 128 22.30 15.13 -6.85
CA LYS A 128 20.91 15.39 -6.46
C LYS A 128 20.15 16.10 -7.59
N PRO A 129 18.85 15.87 -7.76
CA PRO A 129 18.04 16.61 -8.72
C PRO A 129 18.12 18.13 -8.45
N ILE A 130 18.41 18.91 -9.48
CA ILE A 130 18.35 20.37 -9.43
C ILE A 130 16.89 20.75 -9.31
N ILE A 131 16.54 21.52 -8.27
CA ILE A 131 15.19 22.05 -8.09
C ILE A 131 15.15 23.46 -8.69
N LYS A 132 14.19 23.70 -9.59
CA LYS A 132 13.89 25.01 -10.16
C LYS A 132 12.40 25.29 -9.96
N ASP A 133 12.06 26.45 -9.40
CA ASP A 133 10.68 26.85 -9.16
C ASP A 133 9.89 25.83 -8.31
N GLY A 134 10.55 25.21 -7.32
CA GLY A 134 9.93 24.19 -6.45
C GLY A 134 9.79 22.80 -7.08
N HIS A 135 10.15 22.63 -8.35
CA HIS A 135 10.06 21.35 -9.05
C HIS A 135 11.44 20.82 -9.47
N PRO A 136 11.67 19.50 -9.45
CA PRO A 136 12.88 18.95 -10.02
C PRO A 136 12.93 19.27 -11.52
N LEU A 137 14.03 19.88 -11.94
CA LEU A 137 14.29 20.18 -13.35
C LEU A 137 14.40 18.86 -14.11
N LYS A 138 13.59 18.73 -15.16
CA LYS A 138 13.57 17.56 -16.04
C LYS A 138 14.08 17.96 -17.43
N ARG A 139 14.76 17.04 -18.10
CA ARG A 139 15.07 17.13 -19.53
C ARG A 139 14.51 15.91 -20.24
N LEU A 140 14.12 16.09 -21.50
CA LEU A 140 13.82 14.96 -22.37
C LEU A 140 15.11 14.48 -23.01
N GLU A 141 15.35 13.19 -22.92
CA GLU A 141 16.51 12.52 -23.53
C GLU A 141 16.03 11.28 -24.26
N GLU A 142 16.68 10.96 -25.38
CA GLU A 142 16.43 9.71 -26.10
C GLU A 142 16.72 8.52 -25.17
N ASP A 143 15.79 7.58 -25.11
CA ASP A 143 15.95 6.36 -24.33
C ASP A 143 16.64 5.29 -25.21
N PRO A 144 17.91 4.95 -24.93
CA PRO A 144 18.61 3.93 -25.70
C PRO A 144 17.99 2.53 -25.52
N PHE A 145 17.15 2.32 -24.50
CA PHE A 145 16.52 1.03 -24.19
C PHE A 145 15.02 1.00 -24.55
N VAL A 146 14.54 1.95 -25.38
CA VAL A 146 13.11 2.06 -25.71
C VAL A 146 12.51 0.76 -26.24
N VAL A 147 13.25 0.02 -27.06
CA VAL A 147 12.77 -1.23 -27.68
C VAL A 147 12.68 -2.34 -26.63
N GLU A 148 13.73 -2.51 -25.84
CA GLU A 148 13.82 -3.54 -24.80
C GLU A 148 12.76 -3.32 -23.72
N VAL A 149 12.59 -2.07 -23.29
CA VAL A 149 11.55 -1.69 -22.33
C VAL A 149 10.15 -1.99 -22.89
N ALA A 150 9.87 -1.59 -24.14
CA ALA A 150 8.58 -1.85 -24.76
C ALA A 150 8.28 -3.36 -24.83
N MET A 151 9.26 -4.15 -25.27
CA MET A 151 9.16 -5.61 -25.39
C MET A 151 8.92 -6.29 -24.05
N VAL A 152 9.73 -5.99 -23.04
CA VAL A 152 9.62 -6.60 -21.70
C VAL A 152 8.27 -6.27 -21.06
N LYS A 153 7.82 -5.01 -21.17
CA LYS A 153 6.51 -4.59 -20.64
C LYS A 153 5.35 -5.23 -21.40
N ALA A 154 5.42 -5.34 -22.73
CA ALA A 154 4.41 -6.02 -23.52
C ALA A 154 4.33 -7.52 -23.18
N ALA A 155 5.47 -8.20 -23.06
CA ALA A 155 5.55 -9.60 -22.63
C ALA A 155 4.99 -9.79 -21.22
N ARG A 156 5.35 -8.92 -20.27
CA ARG A 156 4.79 -8.92 -18.91
C ARG A 156 3.26 -8.77 -18.94
N ASN A 157 2.74 -7.83 -19.73
CA ASN A 157 1.31 -7.61 -19.87
C ASN A 157 0.60 -8.86 -20.42
N ALA A 158 1.20 -9.52 -21.42
CA ALA A 158 0.68 -10.76 -21.98
C ALA A 158 0.65 -11.87 -20.93
N LYS A 159 1.78 -12.11 -20.25
CA LYS A 159 1.91 -13.13 -19.19
C LYS A 159 0.94 -12.90 -18.04
N ARG A 160 0.79 -11.65 -17.55
CA ARG A 160 -0.15 -11.32 -16.45
C ARG A 160 -1.60 -11.69 -16.77
N ARG A 161 -2.01 -11.63 -18.04
CA ARG A 161 -3.37 -11.99 -18.48
C ARG A 161 -3.61 -13.50 -18.51
N LEU A 162 -2.56 -14.31 -18.60
CA LEU A 162 -2.63 -15.79 -18.58
C LEU A 162 -2.60 -16.37 -17.16
N MET A 163 -2.33 -15.54 -16.16
CA MET A 163 -2.12 -15.95 -14.78
C MET A 163 -3.45 -16.09 -14.02
N PRO A 164 -3.65 -17.16 -13.24
CA PRO A 164 -4.81 -17.29 -12.37
C PRO A 164 -4.81 -16.24 -11.25
N GLU A 165 -5.90 -15.48 -11.11
CA GLU A 165 -6.02 -14.42 -10.08
C GLU A 165 -5.77 -14.94 -8.66
N SER A 166 -6.18 -16.18 -8.38
CA SER A 166 -5.93 -16.82 -7.08
C SER A 166 -4.44 -16.98 -6.76
N LEU A 167 -3.60 -17.16 -7.77
CA LEU A 167 -2.15 -17.27 -7.60
C LEU A 167 -1.50 -15.89 -7.47
N ILE A 168 -1.99 -14.90 -8.22
CA ILE A 168 -1.56 -13.52 -8.09
C ILE A 168 -1.81 -12.99 -6.68
N THR A 169 -3.01 -13.20 -6.12
CA THR A 169 -3.33 -12.80 -4.75
C THR A 169 -2.38 -13.45 -3.74
N LYS A 170 -2.09 -14.75 -3.89
CA LYS A 170 -1.13 -15.46 -3.02
C LYS A 170 0.27 -14.87 -3.08
N VAL A 171 0.76 -14.52 -4.28
CA VAL A 171 2.06 -13.88 -4.45
C VAL A 171 2.07 -12.46 -3.87
N ILE A 172 0.97 -11.71 -3.99
CA ILE A 172 0.83 -10.39 -3.35
C ILE A 172 0.89 -10.51 -1.82
N ASP A 173 0.16 -11.45 -1.23
CA ASP A 173 0.15 -11.67 0.22
C ASP A 173 1.51 -12.16 0.73
N MET A 174 2.20 -13.00 -0.04
CA MET A 174 3.58 -13.39 0.23
C MET A 174 4.51 -12.18 0.19
N ALA A 175 4.46 -11.35 -0.86
CA ALA A 175 5.29 -10.16 -0.98
C ALA A 175 5.07 -9.17 0.17
N ARG A 176 3.83 -9.01 0.64
CA ARG A 176 3.50 -8.21 1.83
C ARG A 176 4.17 -8.75 3.09
N ARG A 177 4.10 -10.06 3.32
CA ARG A 177 4.75 -10.70 4.48
C ARG A 177 6.27 -10.60 4.44
N GLU A 178 6.86 -10.67 3.24
CA GLU A 178 8.31 -10.59 3.03
C GLU A 178 8.84 -9.14 2.94
N GLY A 179 7.98 -8.12 3.02
CA GLY A 179 8.39 -6.73 2.87
C GLY A 179 8.82 -6.34 1.45
N LYS A 180 8.50 -7.15 0.43
CA LYS A 180 8.85 -6.92 -0.99
C LYS A 180 7.82 -6.04 -1.73
N VAL A 181 7.14 -5.17 -0.98
CA VAL A 181 6.15 -4.24 -1.50
C VAL A 181 6.74 -2.84 -1.52
N ARG A 182 6.79 -2.23 -2.70
CA ARG A 182 7.20 -0.83 -2.84
C ARG A 182 5.96 0.05 -2.86
N LYS A 183 5.82 0.86 -1.80
CA LYS A 183 4.79 1.91 -1.72
C LYS A 183 5.19 3.11 -2.57
N LEU A 184 4.35 3.52 -3.51
CA LEU A 184 4.53 4.74 -4.29
C LEU A 184 3.58 5.80 -3.70
N GLY A 185 4.13 6.74 -2.92
CA GLY A 185 3.37 7.82 -2.31
C GLY A 185 3.58 9.17 -3.01
N PRO A 186 2.68 10.15 -2.80
CA PRO A 186 2.99 11.55 -3.09
C PRO A 186 4.28 11.94 -2.35
N PRO A 187 5.07 12.90 -2.86
CA PRO A 187 6.20 13.42 -2.10
C PRO A 187 5.67 13.86 -0.74
N GLU A 188 6.12 13.21 0.33
CA GLU A 188 5.82 13.69 1.69
C GLU A 188 6.31 15.14 1.75
N GLU A 189 5.44 16.06 2.19
CA GLU A 189 5.89 17.40 2.60
C GLU A 189 7.10 17.20 3.51
N PRO A 190 8.24 17.88 3.28
CA PRO A 190 9.40 17.70 4.11
C PRO A 190 8.99 18.01 5.55
N ALA A 191 8.94 16.96 6.37
CA ALA A 191 8.77 17.11 7.80
C ALA A 191 9.81 18.12 8.27
N VAL A 192 9.34 19.24 8.81
CA VAL A 192 10.19 20.29 9.34
C VAL A 192 11.02 19.68 10.47
N THR A 193 12.21 19.20 10.12
CA THR A 193 13.23 18.78 11.08
C THR A 193 13.65 20.02 11.84
N ARG A 194 13.20 20.14 13.10
CA ARG A 194 13.86 21.00 14.08
C ARG A 194 15.30 20.47 14.28
N PRO A 195 16.31 21.33 14.34
CA PRO A 195 17.71 20.92 14.26
C PRO A 195 18.14 20.10 15.49
N ALA A 196 18.89 19.04 15.21
CA ALA A 196 19.54 18.19 16.19
C ALA A 196 20.68 18.94 16.90
N HIS A 197 20.74 18.82 18.23
CA HIS A 197 21.96 19.10 19.00
C HIS A 197 22.97 17.94 18.85
N PRO A 198 24.29 18.23 18.89
CA PRO A 198 25.33 17.29 18.49
C PRO A 198 25.52 16.12 19.46
N ALA A 199 25.87 14.97 18.88
CA ALA A 199 26.02 13.68 19.52
C ALA A 199 27.17 13.62 20.55
N ALA A 200 26.88 13.01 21.70
CA ALA A 200 27.88 12.45 22.63
C ALA A 200 28.23 11.00 22.19
N PRO A 201 29.45 10.50 22.50
CA PRO A 201 29.98 9.25 21.94
C PRO A 201 29.30 8.00 22.55
N PRO A 202 29.41 6.82 21.90
CA PRO A 202 28.57 5.68 22.19
C PRO A 202 28.95 5.04 23.53
N ARG A 203 27.95 4.81 24.40
CA ARG A 203 28.10 3.93 25.56
C ARG A 203 27.66 2.52 25.19
N GLN A 204 28.55 1.59 25.52
CA GLN A 204 28.42 0.14 25.39
C GLN A 204 27.09 -0.37 25.94
N GLU A 205 26.37 -1.14 25.13
CA GLU A 205 25.21 -1.89 25.55
C GLU A 205 25.64 -3.05 26.47
N THR A 206 25.48 -2.87 27.78
CA THR A 206 25.40 -3.97 28.71
C THR A 206 24.07 -4.71 28.51
N ARG A 207 24.20 -5.89 27.90
CA ARG A 207 23.18 -6.93 27.79
C ARG A 207 22.65 -7.30 29.18
N ALA A 208 21.34 -7.15 29.40
CA ALA A 208 20.60 -7.68 30.55
C ALA A 208 19.36 -8.46 30.04
N PRO A 209 18.85 -9.44 30.81
CA PRO A 209 18.21 -10.65 30.27
C PRO A 209 16.74 -10.45 29.90
N ALA A 210 16.27 -11.35 29.02
CA ALA A 210 14.92 -11.41 28.47
C ALA A 210 13.83 -11.37 29.56
N SER A 211 13.16 -10.22 29.69
CA SER A 211 11.83 -10.11 30.27
C SER A 211 10.80 -10.53 29.23
N GLU A 212 9.77 -11.27 29.66
CA GLU A 212 8.64 -11.70 28.83
C GLU A 212 8.13 -10.59 27.89
N PRO A 213 7.65 -10.93 26.68
CA PRO A 213 7.07 -9.93 25.79
C PRO A 213 5.86 -9.29 26.48
N ASP A 214 5.96 -7.98 26.67
CA ASP A 214 4.86 -7.15 27.16
C ASP A 214 3.67 -7.23 26.20
N ILE A 215 2.46 -6.97 26.70
CA ILE A 215 1.25 -7.02 25.88
C ILE A 215 1.26 -5.89 24.84
N SER A 216 0.54 -6.09 23.73
CA SER A 216 0.45 -5.05 22.71
C SER A 216 -0.37 -3.84 23.21
N GLN A 217 -0.16 -2.68 22.60
CA GLN A 217 -0.96 -1.48 22.89
C GLN A 217 -2.46 -1.70 22.61
N GLU A 218 -2.79 -2.53 21.63
CA GLU A 218 -4.17 -2.86 21.26
C GLU A 218 -4.82 -3.71 22.36
N ASP A 219 -4.12 -4.72 22.86
CA ASP A 219 -4.57 -5.56 23.98
C ASP A 219 -4.73 -4.76 25.26
N PHE A 220 -3.79 -3.85 25.53
CA PHE A 220 -3.87 -2.92 26.66
C PHE A 220 -5.15 -2.09 26.64
N VAL A 221 -5.46 -1.48 25.48
CA VAL A 221 -6.66 -0.66 25.32
C VAL A 221 -7.93 -1.51 25.44
N LEU A 222 -7.92 -2.75 24.94
CA LEU A 222 -9.04 -3.66 25.07
C LEU A 222 -9.33 -4.00 26.54
N HIS A 223 -8.29 -4.30 27.33
CA HIS A 223 -8.42 -4.58 28.76
C HIS A 223 -8.83 -3.34 29.57
N ALA A 224 -8.29 -2.16 29.26
CA ALA A 224 -8.70 -0.91 29.91
C ALA A 224 -10.18 -0.58 29.63
N LYS A 225 -10.66 -0.84 28.41
CA LYS A 225 -12.09 -0.70 28.06
C LYS A 225 -12.98 -1.64 28.87
N ALA A 226 -12.55 -2.90 29.06
CA ALA A 226 -13.28 -3.85 29.91
C ALA A 226 -13.39 -3.39 31.38
N ARG A 227 -12.48 -2.53 31.85
CA ARG A 227 -12.50 -1.90 33.19
C ARG A 227 -13.25 -0.57 33.26
N GLY A 228 -13.90 -0.16 32.17
CA GLY A 228 -14.74 1.04 32.13
C GLY A 228 -14.02 2.34 31.69
N TYR A 229 -12.87 2.23 31.04
CA TYR A 229 -12.15 3.38 30.47
C TYR A 229 -12.39 3.47 28.95
N GLY A 230 -13.07 4.53 28.52
CA GLY A 230 -13.46 4.74 27.13
C GLY A 230 -12.39 5.46 26.30
N SER A 231 -11.43 6.13 26.94
CA SER A 231 -10.40 6.90 26.24
C SER A 231 -9.03 6.88 26.92
N TRP A 232 -7.98 7.15 26.13
CA TRP A 232 -6.61 7.33 26.64
C TRP A 232 -6.50 8.43 27.70
N ARG A 233 -7.32 9.48 27.60
CA ARG A 233 -7.31 10.57 28.58
C ARG A 233 -7.70 10.07 29.97
N GLU A 234 -8.77 9.26 30.05
CA GLU A 234 -9.22 8.70 31.32
C GLU A 234 -8.22 7.69 31.90
N ILE A 235 -7.56 6.90 31.04
CA ILE A 235 -6.51 5.96 31.44
C ILE A 235 -5.31 6.72 32.04
N LEU A 236 -4.86 7.79 31.37
CA LEU A 236 -3.74 8.60 31.83
C LEU A 236 -4.05 9.31 33.14
N GLU A 237 -5.27 9.83 33.29
CA GLU A 237 -5.75 10.48 34.51
C GLU A 237 -5.79 9.48 35.67
N ALA A 238 -6.31 8.27 35.46
CA ALA A 238 -6.37 7.22 36.47
C ALA A 238 -4.98 6.70 36.89
N LEU A 239 -3.99 6.75 36.00
CA LEU A 239 -2.61 6.36 36.28
C LEU A 239 -1.73 7.54 36.76
N GLY A 240 -2.26 8.76 36.81
CA GLY A 240 -1.50 9.97 37.16
C GLY A 240 -0.40 10.33 36.15
N MET A 241 -0.54 9.89 34.90
CA MET A 241 0.46 10.07 33.85
C MET A 241 0.12 11.22 32.92
N LYS A 242 1.14 11.87 32.36
CA LYS A 242 0.98 13.03 31.48
C LYS A 242 0.96 12.66 30.00
N SER A 243 1.40 11.46 29.65
CA SER A 243 1.45 11.02 28.26
C SER A 243 1.41 9.50 28.10
N THR A 244 0.96 9.05 26.92
CA THR A 244 0.98 7.63 26.54
C THR A 244 2.38 7.03 26.44
N ARG A 245 3.40 7.89 26.31
CA ARG A 245 4.81 7.49 26.35
C ARG A 245 5.21 6.98 27.73
N GLU A 246 4.75 7.63 28.80
CA GLU A 246 5.02 7.19 30.19
C GLU A 246 4.40 5.81 30.46
N VAL A 247 3.19 5.55 29.92
CA VAL A 247 2.54 4.23 29.97
C VAL A 247 3.38 3.17 29.26
N ARG A 248 3.90 3.51 28.07
CA ARG A 248 4.75 2.59 27.28
C ARG A 248 6.09 2.33 27.96
N GLU A 249 6.68 3.32 28.61
CA GLU A 249 7.93 3.19 29.36
C GLU A 249 7.73 2.39 30.66
N MET A 250 6.54 2.45 31.27
CA MET A 250 6.16 1.62 32.42
C MET A 250 5.93 0.14 32.03
N GLY A 251 5.51 -0.09 30.78
CA GLY A 251 5.07 -1.39 30.28
C GLY A 251 3.56 -1.55 30.45
N TYR A 252 2.89 -2.02 29.41
CA TYR A 252 1.44 -2.11 29.31
C TYR A 252 0.83 -3.09 30.30
N ARG A 253 1.47 -4.25 30.52
CA ARG A 253 1.02 -5.22 31.53
C ARG A 253 1.06 -4.61 32.94
N LYS A 254 2.15 -3.92 33.27
CA LYS A 254 2.32 -3.23 34.56
C LYS A 254 1.35 -2.05 34.72
N ALA A 255 1.10 -1.32 33.64
CA ALA A 255 0.11 -0.25 33.64
C ALA A 255 -1.33 -0.79 33.85
N LEU A 256 -1.68 -1.97 33.33
CA LEU A 256 -2.97 -2.61 33.65
C LEU A 256 -3.05 -3.04 35.11
N GLU A 257 -1.98 -3.56 35.70
CA GLU A 257 -1.97 -3.93 37.12
C GLU A 257 -2.23 -2.72 38.04
N GLN A 258 -1.77 -1.54 37.63
CA GLN A 258 -1.97 -0.29 38.39
C GLN A 258 -3.27 0.45 38.07
N LEU A 259 -4.00 0.04 37.03
CA LEU A 259 -5.23 0.71 36.61
C LEU A 259 -6.41 0.29 37.50
N PRO A 260 -7.05 1.20 38.26
CA PRO A 260 -8.13 0.84 39.18
C PRO A 260 -9.38 0.39 38.42
N ASP A 261 -10.13 -0.58 38.98
CA ASP A 261 -11.39 -1.05 38.38
C ASP A 261 -12.51 -0.03 38.63
N ARG A 262 -13.07 0.55 37.55
CA ARG A 262 -14.17 1.51 37.64
C ARG A 262 -15.52 0.83 37.84
N THR A 263 -15.62 -0.47 37.59
CA THR A 263 -16.83 -1.30 37.68
C THR A 263 -17.08 -1.88 39.08
N ARG A 264 -16.26 -1.55 40.08
CA ARG A 264 -16.38 -2.04 41.46
C ARG A 264 -16.42 -0.89 42.49
N ALA A 265 -17.36 0.03 42.31
CA ALA A 265 -17.78 0.94 43.38
C ALA A 265 -19.10 0.40 43.98
N GLU A 266 -19.02 -0.07 45.23
CA GLU A 266 -20.18 -0.35 46.07
C GLU A 266 -20.87 0.96 46.51
N PRO A 267 -22.17 0.92 46.87
CA PRO A 267 -23.01 2.10 46.98
C PRO A 267 -22.92 2.72 48.38
N GLU A 268 -22.64 4.01 48.47
CA GLU A 268 -22.87 4.80 49.69
C GLU A 268 -23.75 6.02 49.39
N GLY A 269 -24.80 6.18 50.19
CA GLY A 269 -25.44 7.47 50.42
C GLY A 269 -26.74 7.71 49.66
N ALA A 270 -27.84 7.22 50.23
CA ALA A 270 -29.17 7.77 49.99
C ALA A 270 -29.21 9.29 50.28
N VAL A 271 -30.05 10.02 49.56
CA VAL A 271 -31.24 10.73 50.07
C VAL A 271 -31.83 11.60 48.95
N GLU A 272 -33.11 11.35 48.69
CA GLU A 272 -34.21 12.18 48.18
C GLU A 272 -33.94 13.29 47.14
N VAL A 273 -34.76 13.34 46.08
CA VAL A 273 -35.77 14.40 45.87
C VAL A 273 -36.71 14.02 44.70
N VAL A 274 -37.96 13.77 45.08
CA VAL A 274 -39.25 14.21 44.50
C VAL A 274 -39.66 13.77 43.08
N ASP A 275 -40.71 12.93 43.13
CA ASP A 275 -41.77 12.62 42.18
C ASP A 275 -42.52 13.89 41.73
N GLU A 276 -42.64 14.14 40.42
CA GLU A 276 -43.82 14.82 39.88
C GLU A 276 -44.15 14.32 38.46
N ARG A 277 -45.29 13.63 38.43
CA ARG A 277 -46.11 13.18 37.31
C ARG A 277 -46.34 14.29 36.26
N ILE A 278 -46.63 13.89 35.02
CA ILE A 278 -47.92 14.13 34.33
C ILE A 278 -47.89 13.70 32.84
N LEU A 279 -48.80 12.76 32.54
CA LEU A 279 -49.65 12.51 31.35
C LEU A 279 -49.00 12.33 29.96
N GLU A 280 -49.06 11.16 29.31
CA GLU A 280 -50.20 10.40 28.72
C GLU A 280 -50.93 11.05 27.51
N THR A 281 -51.23 10.16 26.54
CA THR A 281 -52.16 10.23 25.38
C THR A 281 -51.66 10.91 24.10
N SER A 282 -51.95 10.47 22.86
CA SER A 282 -52.88 9.45 22.33
C SER A 282 -52.53 9.07 20.87
N GLU A 283 -52.86 7.82 20.52
CA GLU A 283 -53.50 7.30 19.28
C GLU A 283 -53.06 7.84 17.90
N ALA A 284 -52.48 7.02 17.00
CA ALA A 284 -53.08 5.96 16.18
C ALA A 284 -53.91 6.47 14.99
N GLN A 285 -53.47 6.14 13.77
CA GLN A 285 -54.34 5.62 12.70
C GLN A 285 -53.55 4.97 11.55
N ALA A 286 -53.95 3.73 11.27
CA ALA A 286 -53.69 2.92 10.08
C ALA A 286 -54.49 3.48 8.88
N GLU A 287 -54.41 3.08 7.61
CA GLU A 287 -53.90 1.91 6.90
C GLU A 287 -53.86 2.26 5.37
N PRO A 288 -53.83 1.35 4.36
CA PRO A 288 -52.90 1.38 3.23
C PRO A 288 -53.56 1.67 1.86
N ALA A 289 -52.77 1.70 0.78
CA ALA A 289 -53.26 1.41 -0.57
C ALA A 289 -52.13 0.97 -1.51
N GLU A 290 -52.24 -0.26 -2.00
CA GLU A 290 -51.62 -0.78 -3.21
C GLU A 290 -52.15 -0.04 -4.44
N VAL A 291 -51.32 0.21 -5.45
CA VAL A 291 -51.73 0.16 -6.88
C VAL A 291 -50.52 -0.25 -7.73
N GLU A 292 -50.61 -1.44 -8.32
CA GLU A 292 -49.88 -1.84 -9.53
C GLU A 292 -50.30 -0.96 -10.72
N ALA A 293 -49.38 -0.61 -11.62
CA ALA A 293 -49.66 -0.62 -13.05
C ALA A 293 -48.38 -0.53 -13.88
N ASP A 294 -48.28 -1.51 -14.77
CA ASP A 294 -47.40 -1.74 -15.90
C ASP A 294 -47.22 -0.58 -16.90
N LEU A 295 -46.35 -0.90 -17.89
CA LEU A 295 -46.27 -0.45 -19.29
C LEU A 295 -45.16 0.57 -19.54
N ASP A 296 -44.03 0.23 -20.18
CA ASP A 296 -43.75 -0.37 -21.50
C ASP A 296 -43.08 0.70 -22.39
N PHE A 297 -41.80 0.44 -22.75
CA PHE A 297 -41.17 0.48 -24.09
C PHE A 297 -39.67 0.77 -24.00
#